data_AF-A0A383VAE0-F1
#
_entry.id   AF-A0A383VAE0-F1
#
_cell.length_a   1.000
_cell.length_b   1.000
_cell.length_c   1.000
_cell.angle_alpha   90.00
_cell.angle_beta   90.00
_cell.angle_gamma   90.00
#
_symmetry.space_group_name_H-M   'P 1'
#
loop_
_entity.id
_entity.type
_entity.pdbx_description
1 polymer ?
#
loop_
_entity_poly.entity_id
_entity_poly.type
_entity_poly.pdbx_seq_one_letter_code
_entity_poly.pdbx_strand_id
1 'polypeptide(L)'
;MAAATRLIGQHQAACTKQQQQQPQQQLLLPCHHKQPPAGYLVSQQNTHVAPAAAGEVQPLRLGRTLELQACARAWMYRHVQCAAVRQHRCHSSSSSSSSSSSSSSSSSSSSRSVSSSSSRTSPLAITVSCPGLRMRALQVPLIAAPMAGITAAPLRLMYTQAGASMAVSEMVIAATLQAGNAASRHLASWHPQEGIRSVQLYGVRPQTLDWAVKHLVQEYGVHHIDLNFGCPVRKVTAKGGGSALPLRPRLFRRLVAAAAAAAGPEVPVTVKLRMGLGPELITFLQAGVVAADAGAAGLVLHARTADQQYSPPAHWEAVQQLVQAVPGLPVIGNGDVFEAADAVQLMRQTGCHGVMIGRAALGRPWLFEEAAAMLAGQWPDRPPPNLGHVLRLALQHVTAWADWEQDEL
;
A
#
# COMPACT_ATOMS: atom_id res chain seq x y z
N MET A 1 24.67 16.78 7.83
CA MET A 1 24.16 17.43 9.07
C MET A 1 23.06 18.43 8.75
N ALA A 2 23.30 19.74 8.63
CA ALA A 2 22.22 20.73 8.43
C ALA A 2 21.30 20.44 7.23
N ALA A 3 21.87 19.93 6.12
CA ALA A 3 21.12 19.39 4.99
C ALA A 3 20.19 18.23 5.41
N ALA A 4 20.74 17.15 5.97
CA ALA A 4 19.97 16.00 6.48
C ALA A 4 18.86 16.40 7.47
N THR A 5 19.10 17.33 8.41
CA THR A 5 18.06 17.79 9.34
C THR A 5 16.93 18.54 8.60
N ARG A 6 17.27 19.37 7.60
CA ARG A 6 16.28 20.05 6.73
C ARG A 6 15.50 19.05 5.86
N LEU A 7 16.18 18.04 5.30
CA LEU A 7 15.62 16.97 4.46
C LEU A 7 14.66 16.08 5.26
N ILE A 8 15.07 15.62 6.46
CA ILE A 8 14.18 14.89 7.38
C ILE A 8 12.94 15.72 7.72
N GLY A 9 13.09 17.03 7.94
CA GLY A 9 11.96 17.95 8.14
C GLY A 9 11.01 18.05 6.93
N GLN A 10 11.53 17.99 5.71
CA GLN A 10 10.72 17.99 4.48
C GLN A 10 9.96 16.67 4.30
N HIS A 11 10.60 15.52 4.52
CA HIS A 11 9.95 14.20 4.48
C HIS A 11 8.88 14.08 5.59
N GLN A 12 9.18 14.53 6.82
CA GLN A 12 8.20 14.62 7.90
C GLN A 12 7.00 15.52 7.55
N ALA A 13 7.21 16.62 6.82
CA ALA A 13 6.14 17.49 6.34
C ALA A 13 5.28 16.84 5.24
N ALA A 14 5.87 16.01 4.36
CA ALA A 14 5.13 15.23 3.37
C ALA A 14 4.21 14.18 4.04
N CYS A 15 4.77 13.37 4.94
CA CYS A 15 4.01 12.39 5.73
C CYS A 15 2.93 13.06 6.60
N THR A 16 3.26 14.18 7.27
CA THR A 16 2.28 14.93 8.08
C THR A 16 1.11 15.45 7.23
N LYS A 17 1.36 15.96 6.01
CA LYS A 17 0.29 16.44 5.11
C LYS A 17 -0.64 15.32 4.62
N GLN A 18 -0.14 14.09 4.45
CA GLN A 18 -1.00 12.93 4.15
C GLN A 18 -1.77 12.41 5.38
N GLN A 19 -1.19 12.52 6.59
CA GLN A 19 -1.86 12.11 7.84
C GLN A 19 -2.92 13.12 8.31
N GLN A 20 -2.70 14.43 8.11
CA GLN A 20 -3.69 15.49 8.40
C GLN A 20 -4.94 15.45 7.51
N GLN A 21 -4.98 14.60 6.48
CA GLN A 21 -6.17 14.32 5.67
C GLN A 21 -7.02 13.15 6.22
N GLN A 22 -6.72 12.68 7.44
CA GLN A 22 -7.65 11.87 8.24
C GLN A 22 -8.63 12.80 8.97
N PRO A 23 -9.95 12.54 8.95
CA PRO A 23 -10.86 13.18 9.89
C PRO A 23 -10.57 12.66 11.31
N GLN A 24 -10.38 13.55 12.28
CA GLN A 24 -10.43 13.15 13.68
C GLN A 24 -11.85 12.68 14.01
N GLN A 25 -12.01 11.40 14.34
CA GLN A 25 -13.27 10.88 14.88
C GLN A 25 -13.42 11.31 16.35
N GLN A 26 -13.80 12.57 16.56
CA GLN A 26 -14.29 13.05 17.85
C GLN A 26 -15.66 12.43 18.12
N LEU A 27 -15.66 11.21 18.67
CA LEU A 27 -16.82 10.55 19.25
C LEU A 27 -17.21 11.27 20.56
N LEU A 28 -17.93 12.38 20.41
CA LEU A 28 -18.64 13.02 21.51
C LEU A 28 -19.80 12.12 21.97
N LEU A 29 -19.60 11.41 23.08
CA LEU A 29 -20.65 10.76 23.84
C LEU A 29 -20.54 11.16 25.32
N PRO A 30 -21.65 11.51 26.00
CA PRO A 30 -21.60 12.06 27.35
C PRO A 30 -21.39 10.96 28.40
N CYS A 31 -20.19 10.86 28.95
CA CYS A 31 -19.94 10.07 30.15
C CYS A 31 -20.51 10.79 31.40
N HIS A 32 -21.60 10.27 31.96
CA HIS A 32 -22.11 10.73 33.26
C HIS A 32 -21.06 10.57 34.38
N HIS A 33 -21.01 11.54 35.30
CA HIS A 33 -20.03 11.57 36.38
C HIS A 33 -20.07 10.34 37.30
N LYS A 34 -18.91 9.71 37.47
CA LYS A 34 -18.41 9.28 38.79
C LYS A 34 -16.97 9.77 38.94
N GLN A 35 -16.60 10.25 40.12
CA GLN A 35 -15.27 10.81 40.39
C GLN A 35 -14.20 9.70 40.50
N PRO A 36 -12.94 9.97 40.12
CA PRO A 36 -11.82 9.11 40.48
C PRO A 36 -11.41 9.32 41.94
N PRO A 37 -10.95 8.28 42.67
CA PRO A 37 -10.24 8.46 43.93
C PRO A 37 -8.87 9.12 43.68
N ALA A 38 -8.41 9.93 44.64
CA ALA A 38 -7.15 10.66 44.52
C ALA A 38 -5.94 9.82 44.95
N GLY A 39 -4.80 10.04 44.28
CA GLY A 39 -3.49 9.57 44.73
C GLY A 39 -2.63 8.93 43.63
N TYR A 40 -1.71 9.70 43.05
CA TYR A 40 -0.26 9.41 43.05
C TYR A 40 0.48 10.54 42.31
N LEU A 41 1.26 11.33 43.06
CA LEU A 41 2.20 12.30 42.51
C LEU A 41 3.54 11.61 42.25
N VAL A 42 4.08 11.71 41.04
CA VAL A 42 5.43 11.25 40.73
C VAL A 42 6.41 12.40 40.99
N SER A 43 7.24 12.26 42.01
CA SER A 43 8.36 13.18 42.26
C SER A 43 9.54 12.87 41.32
N GLN A 44 10.30 13.90 40.96
CA GLN A 44 11.60 13.72 40.31
C GLN A 44 12.70 13.63 41.38
N GLN A 45 13.42 12.52 41.44
CA GLN A 45 14.71 12.43 42.12
C GLN A 45 15.71 11.59 41.31
N ASN A 46 16.99 11.93 41.46
CA ASN A 46 18.09 11.37 40.69
C ASN A 46 18.46 9.94 41.13
N THR A 47 18.95 9.13 40.20
CA THR A 47 19.86 8.02 40.49
C THR A 47 21.12 8.14 39.64
N HIS A 48 22.28 8.32 40.30
CA HIS A 48 23.58 8.10 39.69
C HIS A 48 23.88 6.60 39.62
N VAL A 49 24.62 6.17 38.60
CA VAL A 49 25.25 4.84 38.53
C VAL A 49 26.72 5.02 38.13
N ALA A 50 27.61 4.34 38.85
CA ALA A 50 29.06 4.38 38.61
C ALA A 50 29.49 3.36 37.52
N PRO A 51 30.61 3.58 36.82
CA PRO A 51 31.05 2.72 35.72
C PRO A 51 31.76 1.46 36.20
N ALA A 52 31.71 0.39 35.40
CA ALA A 52 32.49 -0.84 35.58
C ALA A 52 33.01 -1.37 34.23
N ALA A 53 34.31 -1.70 34.20
CA ALA A 53 35.06 -2.48 33.20
C ALA A 53 34.85 -2.22 31.69
N ALA A 54 35.94 -1.94 30.98
CA ALA A 54 35.93 -1.71 29.53
C ALA A 54 36.11 -3.00 28.71
N GLY A 55 35.39 -3.08 27.59
CA GLY A 55 35.81 -3.77 26.37
C GLY A 55 35.79 -2.75 25.23
N GLU A 56 36.79 -2.79 24.33
CA GLU A 56 36.97 -1.71 23.35
C GLU A 56 35.85 -1.63 22.32
N VAL A 57 35.08 -0.53 22.38
CA VAL A 57 34.17 -0.09 21.32
C VAL A 57 34.55 1.34 20.95
N GLN A 58 34.87 1.59 19.68
CA GLN A 58 35.23 2.93 19.23
C GLN A 58 34.07 3.92 19.48
N PRO A 59 34.34 5.10 20.06
CA PRO A 59 33.29 6.01 20.50
C PRO A 59 32.60 6.72 19.31
N LEU A 60 31.47 6.15 18.87
CA LEU A 60 30.50 6.87 18.04
C LEU A 60 30.09 8.18 18.73
N ARG A 61 30.41 9.32 18.09
CA ARG A 61 30.21 10.67 18.67
C ARG A 61 28.78 10.86 19.19
N LEU A 62 28.65 11.01 20.51
CA LEU A 62 27.39 11.03 21.29
C LEU A 62 26.29 11.97 20.76
N GLY A 63 26.66 13.07 20.09
CA GLY A 63 25.70 14.00 19.48
C GLY A 63 24.86 13.36 18.36
N ARG A 64 25.47 12.52 17.50
CA ARG A 64 24.75 11.86 16.38
C ARG A 64 23.66 10.93 16.89
N THR A 65 23.90 10.22 17.98
CA THR A 65 22.93 9.30 18.60
C THR A 65 21.75 10.05 19.20
N LEU A 66 21.96 11.22 19.82
CA LEU A 66 20.87 12.01 20.41
C LEU A 66 19.93 12.61 19.36
N GLU A 67 20.46 13.14 18.25
CA GLU A 67 19.63 13.68 17.16
C GLU A 67 18.90 12.57 16.40
N LEU A 68 19.55 11.44 16.09
CA LEU A 68 18.88 10.29 15.49
C LEU A 68 17.79 9.72 16.41
N GLN A 69 18.03 9.67 17.73
CA GLN A 69 17.00 9.32 18.70
C GLN A 69 15.87 10.36 18.76
N ALA A 70 16.14 11.65 18.58
CA ALA A 70 15.10 12.68 18.53
C ALA A 70 14.24 12.53 17.26
N CYS A 71 14.85 12.29 16.10
CA CYS A 71 14.13 11.99 14.86
C CYS A 71 13.30 10.70 14.97
N ALA A 72 13.87 9.64 15.52
CA ALA A 72 13.16 8.39 15.77
C ALA A 72 12.01 8.56 16.80
N ARG A 73 12.20 9.35 17.86
CA ARG A 73 11.14 9.69 18.82
C ARG A 73 10.03 10.50 18.14
N ALA A 74 10.34 11.50 17.31
CA ALA A 74 9.34 12.28 16.57
C ALA A 74 8.53 11.43 15.58
N TRP A 75 9.19 10.50 14.90
CA TRP A 75 8.58 9.50 14.02
C TRP A 75 7.66 8.55 14.81
N MET A 76 8.13 7.98 15.92
CA MET A 76 7.32 7.09 16.77
C MET A 76 6.12 7.82 17.37
N TYR A 77 6.30 9.02 17.94
CA TYR A 77 5.23 9.74 18.63
C TYR A 77 4.06 10.11 17.70
N ARG A 78 4.31 10.29 16.39
CA ARG A 78 3.28 10.58 15.39
C ARG A 78 2.78 9.39 14.59
N HIS A 79 3.43 8.22 14.65
CA HIS A 79 3.00 7.05 13.88
C HIS A 79 2.48 5.89 14.76
N VAL A 80 3.01 5.74 15.98
CA VAL A 80 2.51 4.74 16.95
C VAL A 80 1.14 5.14 17.52
N GLN A 81 0.87 6.44 17.70
CA GLN A 81 -0.42 6.91 18.23
C GLN A 81 -1.63 6.52 17.34
N CYS A 82 -1.45 6.31 16.03
CA CYS A 82 -2.53 5.80 15.17
C CYS A 82 -2.88 4.33 15.42
N ALA A 83 -1.94 3.50 15.91
CA ALA A 83 -2.17 2.07 16.12
C ALA A 83 -2.91 1.77 17.44
N ALA A 84 -2.69 2.58 18.48
CA ALA A 84 -3.25 2.34 19.82
C ALA A 84 -4.78 2.47 19.90
N VAL A 85 -5.42 3.18 18.97
CA VAL A 85 -6.83 3.60 19.06
C VAL A 85 -7.84 2.45 18.91
N ARG A 86 -7.44 1.27 18.42
CA ARG A 86 -8.36 0.13 18.19
C ARG A 86 -8.14 -1.12 19.04
N GLN A 87 -6.95 -1.36 19.61
CA GLN A 87 -6.66 -2.62 20.32
C GLN A 87 -7.59 -2.92 21.52
N HIS A 88 -8.19 -1.88 22.12
CA HIS A 88 -9.17 -2.03 23.20
C HIS A 88 -10.54 -2.59 22.77
N ARG A 89 -10.88 -2.70 21.48
CA ARG A 89 -12.20 -3.22 21.04
C ARG A 89 -12.28 -4.74 20.90
N CYS A 90 -11.16 -5.46 20.80
CA CYS A 90 -11.15 -6.89 20.49
C CYS A 90 -11.43 -7.82 21.69
N HIS A 91 -11.56 -7.27 22.90
CA HIS A 91 -11.65 -8.04 24.16
C HIS A 91 -13.06 -8.14 24.77
N SER A 92 -14.12 -7.72 24.05
CA SER A 92 -15.46 -7.55 24.63
C SER A 92 -16.63 -7.92 23.70
N SER A 93 -16.65 -9.15 23.17
CA SER A 93 -17.83 -9.70 22.46
C SER A 93 -17.83 -11.23 22.36
N SER A 94 -17.99 -11.93 23.50
CA SER A 94 -17.96 -13.40 23.55
C SER A 94 -18.90 -14.02 24.60
N SER A 95 -20.18 -13.61 24.61
CA SER A 95 -21.21 -14.26 25.46
C SER A 95 -22.66 -13.92 25.07
N SER A 96 -23.35 -14.85 24.42
CA SER A 96 -24.76 -15.27 24.70
C SER A 96 -25.24 -16.27 23.64
N SER A 97 -26.18 -17.14 23.99
CA SER A 97 -26.58 -18.29 23.17
C SER A 97 -28.05 -18.67 23.31
N SER A 98 -28.53 -19.44 22.31
CA SER A 98 -29.55 -20.51 22.43
C SER A 98 -30.95 -20.20 23.00
N SER A 99 -31.94 -20.09 22.10
CA SER A 99 -33.23 -20.79 22.16
C SER A 99 -33.87 -20.79 20.75
N SER A 100 -34.14 -21.90 20.05
CA SER A 100 -34.80 -23.19 20.34
C SER A 100 -36.32 -23.17 20.19
N SER A 101 -36.81 -23.65 19.06
CA SER A 101 -38.15 -24.23 18.91
C SER A 101 -38.13 -25.29 17.80
N SER A 102 -39.00 -26.30 17.90
CA SER A 102 -38.95 -27.51 17.09
C SER A 102 -40.34 -28.05 16.75
N SER A 103 -40.49 -28.58 15.55
CA SER A 103 -41.60 -29.44 15.16
C SER A 103 -41.13 -30.41 14.07
N SER A 104 -41.73 -31.61 14.04
CA SER A 104 -41.24 -32.76 13.28
C SER A 104 -42.36 -33.44 12.52
N SER A 105 -42.01 -34.02 11.36
CA SER A 105 -42.87 -34.95 10.63
C SER A 105 -42.02 -35.91 9.78
N SER A 106 -42.55 -37.10 9.54
CA SER A 106 -41.72 -38.29 9.31
C SER A 106 -41.60 -38.72 7.84
N SER A 107 -40.36 -39.02 7.45
CA SER A 107 -39.94 -40.21 6.68
C SER A 107 -40.73 -40.68 5.45
N SER A 108 -40.01 -40.78 4.33
CA SER A 108 -40.03 -42.00 3.49
C SER A 108 -38.68 -42.15 2.77
N SER A 109 -38.29 -43.38 2.44
CA SER A 109 -36.93 -43.73 2.04
C SER A 109 -36.80 -44.03 0.54
N SER A 110 -35.67 -43.63 -0.05
CA SER A 110 -35.24 -44.08 -1.39
C SER A 110 -33.73 -43.92 -1.52
N SER A 111 -33.00 -44.99 -1.24
CA SER A 111 -31.54 -45.05 -1.37
C SER A 111 -31.13 -45.13 -2.85
N ARG A 112 -30.59 -44.04 -3.38
CA ARG A 112 -29.76 -44.07 -4.59
C ARG A 112 -28.35 -43.60 -4.25
N SER A 113 -27.39 -44.48 -4.49
CA SER A 113 -25.97 -44.24 -4.27
C SER A 113 -25.43 -43.21 -5.29
N VAL A 114 -25.38 -41.94 -4.88
CA VAL A 114 -24.57 -40.94 -5.60
C VAL A 114 -23.11 -41.25 -5.29
N SER A 115 -22.36 -41.65 -6.30
CA SER A 115 -20.94 -41.99 -6.17
C SER A 115 -20.15 -40.76 -5.70
N SER A 116 -19.40 -40.91 -4.60
CA SER A 116 -18.50 -39.88 -4.08
C SER A 116 -17.29 -39.70 -5.00
N SER A 117 -17.48 -38.94 -6.07
CA SER A 117 -16.40 -38.48 -6.93
C SER A 117 -15.57 -37.42 -6.19
N SER A 118 -14.74 -37.87 -5.25
CA SER A 118 -13.71 -37.05 -4.61
C SER A 118 -12.77 -36.53 -5.69
N SER A 119 -13.01 -35.31 -6.15
CA SER A 119 -12.21 -34.63 -7.16
C SER A 119 -10.78 -34.52 -6.65
N ARG A 120 -9.87 -35.22 -7.33
CA ARG A 120 -8.47 -35.30 -6.90
C ARG A 120 -7.82 -33.92 -6.98
N THR A 121 -6.91 -33.68 -6.05
CA THR A 121 -6.18 -32.43 -5.87
C THR A 121 -5.28 -32.09 -7.06
N SER A 122 -4.82 -30.83 -7.08
CA SER A 122 -3.74 -30.27 -7.91
C SER A 122 -4.09 -29.91 -9.36
N PRO A 123 -3.40 -28.91 -9.97
CA PRO A 123 -2.16 -28.28 -9.51
C PRO A 123 -2.31 -26.91 -8.81
N LEU A 124 -1.63 -26.80 -7.66
CA LEU A 124 -0.98 -25.55 -7.23
C LEU A 124 0.00 -25.11 -8.33
N ALA A 125 -0.13 -23.90 -8.87
CA ALA A 125 0.85 -23.36 -9.83
C ALA A 125 0.79 -21.83 -9.94
N ILE A 126 1.64 -21.12 -9.19
CA ILE A 126 1.88 -19.68 -9.33
C ILE A 126 3.37 -19.40 -8.98
N THR A 127 4.26 -19.24 -9.98
CA THR A 127 5.74 -19.04 -9.83
C THR A 127 6.24 -17.86 -10.68
N VAL A 128 7.05 -16.94 -10.13
CA VAL A 128 7.65 -15.79 -10.86
C VAL A 128 8.93 -16.28 -11.52
N SER A 129 8.99 -16.12 -12.83
CA SER A 129 10.21 -15.96 -13.60
C SER A 129 9.83 -15.12 -14.81
N CYS A 130 10.32 -13.88 -14.90
CA CYS A 130 10.21 -13.08 -16.12
C CYS A 130 11.21 -13.62 -17.15
N PRO A 131 10.91 -13.57 -18.46
CA PRO A 131 10.38 -12.38 -19.15
C PRO A 131 8.87 -12.44 -19.49
N GLY A 132 8.27 -11.28 -19.78
CA GLY A 132 6.90 -11.21 -20.33
C GLY A 132 5.76 -11.50 -19.35
N LEU A 133 5.89 -10.93 -18.15
CA LEU A 133 5.04 -11.02 -16.94
C LEU A 133 3.60 -11.56 -17.11
N ARG A 134 3.45 -12.84 -17.46
CA ARG A 134 2.24 -13.62 -17.18
C ARG A 134 2.15 -13.76 -15.66
N MET A 135 1.16 -13.11 -15.03
CA MET A 135 1.12 -12.96 -13.57
C MET A 135 1.01 -14.27 -12.81
N ARG A 136 2.18 -14.74 -12.42
CA ARG A 136 2.54 -15.77 -11.46
C ARG A 136 3.94 -15.39 -10.97
N ALA A 137 4.45 -15.58 -9.75
CA ALA A 137 4.00 -15.83 -8.37
C ALA A 137 2.85 -14.90 -7.92
N LEU A 138 2.38 -14.86 -6.67
CA LEU A 138 2.80 -15.50 -5.41
C LEU A 138 1.65 -16.33 -4.80
N GLN A 139 1.81 -16.78 -3.55
CA GLN A 139 0.67 -16.91 -2.63
C GLN A 139 0.07 -15.51 -2.39
N VAL A 140 -0.70 -15.04 -3.37
CA VAL A 140 -1.29 -13.70 -3.48
C VAL A 140 -0.28 -12.56 -3.68
N PRO A 141 -0.44 -11.70 -4.72
CA PRO A 141 0.34 -10.47 -4.85
C PRO A 141 -0.10 -9.41 -3.83
N LEU A 142 0.83 -9.06 -2.94
CA LEU A 142 0.76 -7.94 -2.01
C LEU A 142 1.61 -6.78 -2.54
N ILE A 143 0.98 -5.67 -2.91
CA ILE A 143 1.67 -4.57 -3.61
C ILE A 143 1.76 -3.35 -2.69
N ALA A 144 2.95 -2.75 -2.56
CA ALA A 144 3.08 -1.48 -1.86
C ALA A 144 2.62 -0.32 -2.74
N ALA A 145 1.69 0.49 -2.23
CA ALA A 145 1.00 1.52 -2.99
C ALA A 145 1.92 2.72 -3.30
N PRO A 146 1.85 3.28 -4.53
CA PRO A 146 2.61 4.47 -4.89
C PRO A 146 2.11 5.68 -4.11
N MET A 147 3.01 6.35 -3.37
CA MET A 147 2.71 7.51 -2.52
C MET A 147 3.76 8.60 -2.73
N ALA A 148 3.39 9.69 -3.40
CA ALA A 148 4.31 10.78 -3.72
C ALA A 148 4.82 11.52 -2.46
N GLY A 149 6.11 11.84 -2.45
CA GLY A 149 6.90 12.34 -1.32
C GLY A 149 7.22 11.30 -0.23
N ILE A 150 7.08 10.00 -0.54
CA ILE A 150 7.12 8.90 0.43
C ILE A 150 7.76 7.62 -0.15
N THR A 151 7.29 7.07 -1.29
CA THR A 151 7.77 5.78 -1.84
C THR A 151 9.03 5.89 -2.71
N ALA A 152 10.05 6.56 -2.16
CA ALA A 152 11.42 6.53 -2.64
C ALA A 152 12.03 5.13 -2.51
N ALA A 153 13.14 4.88 -3.24
CA ALA A 153 13.75 3.56 -3.37
C ALA A 153 14.07 2.83 -2.03
N PRO A 154 14.60 3.51 -0.98
CA PRO A 154 14.88 2.86 0.30
C PRO A 154 13.63 2.27 0.98
N LEU A 155 12.50 2.98 0.91
CA LEU A 155 11.24 2.50 1.50
C LEU A 155 10.64 1.35 0.67
N ARG A 156 10.77 1.40 -0.65
CA ARG A 156 10.34 0.32 -1.55
C ARG A 156 11.13 -0.97 -1.32
N LEU A 157 12.45 -0.86 -1.14
CA LEU A 157 13.30 -1.98 -0.74
C LEU A 157 12.87 -2.57 0.60
N MET A 158 12.60 -1.74 1.62
CA MET A 158 12.11 -2.23 2.91
C MET A 158 10.77 -2.96 2.80
N TYR A 159 9.86 -2.50 1.94
CA TYR A 159 8.59 -3.18 1.71
C TYR A 159 8.78 -4.53 1.01
N THR A 160 9.63 -4.63 -0.02
CA THR A 160 9.85 -5.91 -0.71
C THR A 160 10.63 -6.90 0.16
N GLN A 161 11.62 -6.44 0.93
CA GLN A 161 12.30 -7.27 1.95
C GLN A 161 11.34 -7.74 3.06
N ALA A 162 10.33 -6.95 3.40
CA ALA A 162 9.28 -7.33 4.35
C ALA A 162 8.11 -8.11 3.69
N GLY A 163 8.29 -8.70 2.50
CA GLY A 163 7.31 -9.60 1.88
C GLY A 163 6.33 -8.95 0.91
N ALA A 164 6.45 -7.66 0.58
CA ALA A 164 5.69 -7.09 -0.54
C ALA A 164 6.18 -7.70 -1.86
N SER A 165 5.26 -8.21 -2.66
CA SER A 165 5.52 -8.81 -3.97
C SER A 165 6.16 -7.81 -4.96
N MET A 166 5.78 -6.55 -4.83
CA MET A 166 6.24 -5.43 -5.64
C MET A 166 5.96 -4.13 -4.88
N ALA A 167 6.84 -3.14 -5.01
CA ALA A 167 6.59 -1.79 -4.53
C ALA A 167 6.62 -0.82 -5.71
N VAL A 168 5.56 -0.03 -5.87
CA VAL A 168 5.44 0.91 -7.01
C VAL A 168 6.15 2.22 -6.67
N SER A 169 6.86 2.81 -7.64
CA SER A 169 7.52 4.11 -7.53
C SER A 169 6.55 5.23 -7.17
N GLU A 170 7.11 6.39 -6.83
CA GLU A 170 6.33 7.63 -6.88
C GLU A 170 5.85 7.95 -8.31
N MET A 171 4.85 8.82 -8.42
CA MET A 171 4.21 9.18 -9.69
C MET A 171 5.11 10.06 -10.56
N VAL A 172 5.82 9.45 -11.50
CA VAL A 172 6.66 10.14 -12.49
C VAL A 172 5.79 10.81 -13.55
N ILE A 173 6.00 12.11 -13.79
CA ILE A 173 5.28 12.84 -14.83
C ILE A 173 6.00 12.63 -16.18
N ALA A 174 5.36 11.91 -17.10
CA ALA A 174 5.94 11.55 -18.40
C ALA A 174 6.47 12.76 -19.19
N ALA A 175 5.79 13.92 -19.07
CA ALA A 175 6.19 15.16 -19.73
C ALA A 175 7.42 15.85 -19.12
N THR A 176 7.75 15.63 -17.84
CA THR A 176 8.96 16.19 -17.23
C THR A 176 10.14 15.23 -17.36
N LEU A 177 9.89 13.92 -17.37
CA LEU A 177 10.87 12.92 -17.81
C LEU A 177 11.32 13.19 -19.27
N GLN A 178 10.36 13.42 -20.18
CA GLN A 178 10.64 13.81 -21.57
C GLN A 178 11.39 15.16 -21.70
N ALA A 179 11.29 16.04 -20.70
CA ALA A 179 12.03 17.30 -20.65
C ALA A 179 13.41 17.18 -19.97
N GLY A 180 13.90 15.96 -19.69
CA GLY A 180 15.22 15.74 -19.09
C GLY A 180 15.35 16.24 -17.64
N ASN A 181 14.25 16.41 -16.91
CA ASN A 181 14.26 16.92 -15.55
C ASN A 181 14.90 15.92 -14.56
N ALA A 182 15.94 16.34 -13.83
CA ALA A 182 16.70 15.49 -12.90
C ALA A 182 15.82 14.78 -11.86
N ALA A 183 15.00 15.53 -11.11
CA ALA A 183 14.08 14.96 -10.13
C ALA A 183 13.07 13.96 -10.75
N SER A 184 12.74 14.08 -12.04
CA SER A 184 11.88 13.11 -12.73
C SER A 184 12.61 11.81 -13.09
N ARG A 185 13.94 11.86 -13.28
CA ARG A 185 14.79 10.66 -13.37
C ARG A 185 14.97 10.00 -12.00
N HIS A 186 15.19 10.80 -10.96
CA HIS A 186 15.31 10.33 -9.58
C HIS A 186 14.05 9.61 -9.08
N LEU A 187 12.86 10.14 -9.37
CA LEU A 187 11.58 9.47 -9.04
C LEU A 187 11.37 8.15 -9.82
N ALA A 188 12.13 7.93 -10.91
CA ALA A 188 12.09 6.73 -11.74
C ALA A 188 13.20 5.70 -11.43
N SER A 189 14.23 6.08 -10.68
CA SER A 189 15.34 5.19 -10.30
C SER A 189 14.99 4.29 -9.11
N TRP A 190 15.83 3.27 -8.88
CA TRP A 190 15.67 2.23 -7.86
C TRP A 190 16.99 1.97 -7.13
N HIS A 191 16.86 1.41 -5.93
CA HIS A 191 18.01 0.88 -5.20
C HIS A 191 18.49 -0.41 -5.90
N PRO A 192 19.81 -0.68 -6.03
CA PRO A 192 20.32 -1.83 -6.78
C PRO A 192 19.78 -3.22 -6.36
N GLN A 193 19.21 -3.33 -5.15
CA GLN A 193 18.59 -4.55 -4.62
C GLN A 193 17.05 -4.64 -4.84
N GLU A 194 16.40 -3.68 -5.50
CA GLU A 194 14.97 -3.78 -5.85
C GLU A 194 14.76 -4.79 -7.00
N GLY A 195 14.20 -5.97 -6.70
CA GLY A 195 14.00 -7.04 -7.68
C GLY A 195 12.97 -6.75 -8.79
N ILE A 196 11.91 -5.98 -8.51
CA ILE A 196 10.90 -5.57 -9.50
C ILE A 196 10.87 -4.06 -9.61
N ARG A 197 11.49 -3.53 -10.68
CA ARG A 197 11.52 -2.11 -11.03
C ARG A 197 10.14 -1.69 -11.57
N SER A 198 9.31 -1.12 -10.71
CA SER A 198 7.91 -0.81 -10.99
C SER A 198 7.68 0.69 -10.98
N VAL A 199 7.53 1.31 -12.16
CA VAL A 199 7.41 2.77 -12.29
C VAL A 199 5.95 3.18 -12.55
N GLN A 200 5.41 4.07 -11.71
CA GLN A 200 4.12 4.71 -11.98
C GLN A 200 4.30 5.96 -12.85
N LEU A 201 3.67 5.96 -14.03
CA LEU A 201 3.60 7.10 -14.94
C LEU A 201 2.30 7.89 -14.79
N TYR A 202 2.41 9.20 -15.01
CA TYR A 202 1.30 10.11 -15.26
C TYR A 202 1.49 10.86 -16.58
N GLY A 203 0.48 10.81 -17.46
CA GLY A 203 0.48 11.51 -18.74
C GLY A 203 -0.93 11.76 -19.28
N VAL A 204 -1.06 12.81 -20.11
CA VAL A 204 -2.33 13.21 -20.76
C VAL A 204 -2.23 13.32 -22.29
N ARG A 205 -1.06 13.01 -22.87
CA ARG A 205 -0.81 12.96 -24.33
C ARG A 205 -0.25 11.58 -24.69
N PRO A 206 -0.89 10.79 -25.58
CA PRO A 206 -0.41 9.47 -25.97
C PRO A 206 1.06 9.44 -26.42
N GLN A 207 1.50 10.42 -27.22
CA GLN A 207 2.87 10.48 -27.74
C GLN A 207 3.94 10.71 -26.66
N THR A 208 3.63 11.48 -25.62
CA THR A 208 4.53 11.67 -24.47
C THR A 208 4.56 10.44 -23.58
N LEU A 209 3.45 9.70 -23.49
CA LEU A 209 3.38 8.47 -22.71
C LEU A 209 4.10 7.30 -23.40
N ASP A 210 3.91 7.16 -24.72
CA ASP A 210 4.64 6.23 -25.59
C ASP A 210 6.17 6.43 -25.48
N TRP A 211 6.63 7.68 -25.63
CA TRP A 211 8.04 8.02 -25.45
C TRP A 211 8.55 7.67 -24.05
N ALA A 212 7.81 8.03 -23.00
CA ALA A 212 8.24 7.82 -21.62
C ALA A 212 8.29 6.33 -21.25
N VAL A 213 7.37 5.51 -21.75
CA VAL A 213 7.40 4.05 -21.58
C VAL A 213 8.60 3.46 -22.32
N LYS A 214 8.82 3.79 -23.59
CA LYS A 214 10.00 3.30 -24.36
C LYS A 214 11.31 3.65 -23.66
N HIS A 215 11.47 4.91 -23.23
CA HIS A 215 12.65 5.37 -22.51
C HIS A 215 12.88 4.61 -21.19
N LEU A 216 11.82 4.31 -20.43
CA LEU A 216 11.91 3.51 -19.20
C LEU A 216 12.19 2.02 -19.46
N VAL A 217 11.69 1.45 -20.55
CA VAL A 217 12.00 0.05 -20.92
C VAL A 217 13.44 -0.06 -21.43
N GLN A 218 13.89 0.88 -22.26
CA GLN A 218 15.18 0.81 -22.96
C GLN A 218 16.36 1.28 -22.08
N GLU A 219 16.28 2.48 -21.49
CA GLU A 219 17.40 3.07 -20.72
C GLU A 219 17.40 2.66 -19.24
N TYR A 220 16.23 2.31 -18.70
CA TYR A 220 16.06 1.98 -17.27
C TYR A 220 15.78 0.48 -17.04
N GLY A 221 15.39 -0.29 -18.06
CA GLY A 221 15.07 -1.71 -17.91
C GLY A 221 13.98 -1.97 -16.87
N VAL A 222 12.88 -1.20 -16.88
CA VAL A 222 11.79 -1.38 -15.91
C VAL A 222 11.06 -2.72 -16.13
N HIS A 223 10.65 -3.36 -15.04
CA HIS A 223 9.97 -4.66 -15.05
C HIS A 223 8.44 -4.53 -15.04
N HIS A 224 7.90 -3.32 -14.79
CA HIS A 224 6.47 -3.03 -14.76
C HIS A 224 6.20 -1.51 -14.88
N ILE A 225 5.10 -1.16 -15.56
CA ILE A 225 4.55 0.20 -15.62
C ILE A 225 3.15 0.23 -14.99
N ASP A 226 2.88 1.17 -14.08
CA ASP A 226 1.53 1.53 -13.63
C ASP A 226 1.11 2.88 -14.22
N LEU A 227 -0.15 3.04 -14.61
CA LEU A 227 -0.70 4.29 -15.13
C LEU A 227 -1.62 4.95 -14.09
N ASN A 228 -1.24 6.14 -13.61
CA ASN A 228 -2.02 6.85 -12.60
C ASN A 228 -3.26 7.54 -13.19
N PHE A 229 -4.41 6.91 -12.98
CA PHE A 229 -5.74 7.45 -13.21
C PHE A 229 -6.57 7.49 -11.90
N GLY A 230 -5.89 7.63 -10.76
CA GLY A 230 -6.49 7.62 -9.42
C GLY A 230 -6.11 8.80 -8.51
N CYS A 231 -5.19 9.67 -8.94
CA CYS A 231 -4.77 10.86 -8.19
C CYS A 231 -5.90 11.92 -8.14
N PRO A 232 -6.37 12.31 -6.93
CA PRO A 232 -7.48 13.27 -6.77
C PRO A 232 -7.03 14.74 -6.73
N VAL A 233 -5.72 15.01 -6.66
CA VAL A 233 -5.16 16.34 -6.37
C VAL A 233 -5.56 17.35 -7.44
N ARG A 234 -6.13 18.51 -7.05
CA ARG A 234 -6.63 19.55 -7.98
C ARG A 234 -5.61 19.99 -9.04
N LYS A 235 -4.31 20.05 -8.73
CA LYS A 235 -3.21 20.36 -9.68
C LYS A 235 -3.13 19.37 -10.86
N VAL A 236 -3.61 18.15 -10.67
CA VAL A 236 -3.67 17.06 -11.66
C VAL A 236 -5.06 17.01 -12.31
N THR A 237 -6.12 16.94 -11.51
CA THR A 237 -7.50 16.77 -12.02
C THR A 237 -8.01 17.98 -12.80
N ALA A 238 -7.64 19.22 -12.43
CA ALA A 238 -7.99 20.42 -13.19
C ALA A 238 -7.32 20.49 -14.59
N LYS A 239 -6.29 19.67 -14.84
CA LYS A 239 -5.68 19.49 -16.17
C LYS A 239 -6.32 18.33 -16.97
N GLY A 240 -7.43 17.77 -16.48
CA GLY A 240 -8.07 16.58 -17.04
C GLY A 240 -7.30 15.28 -16.81
N GLY A 241 -6.37 15.26 -15.85
CA GLY A 241 -5.52 14.12 -15.52
C GLY A 241 -5.96 13.35 -14.27
N GLY A 242 -5.25 12.26 -13.95
CA GLY A 242 -5.52 11.46 -12.75
C GLY A 242 -6.94 10.90 -12.77
N SER A 243 -7.66 11.00 -11.64
CA SER A 243 -9.05 10.52 -11.53
C SER A 243 -10.06 11.27 -12.41
N ALA A 244 -9.70 12.39 -13.03
CA ALA A 244 -10.56 13.09 -14.00
C ALA A 244 -10.46 12.51 -15.42
N LEU A 245 -9.39 11.78 -15.75
CA LEU A 245 -9.15 11.33 -17.12
C LEU A 245 -10.10 10.22 -17.61
N PRO A 246 -10.54 9.25 -16.79
CA PRO A 246 -11.53 8.24 -17.18
C PRO A 246 -12.86 8.80 -17.74
N LEU A 247 -13.25 10.03 -17.40
CA LEU A 247 -14.41 10.73 -17.99
C LEU A 247 -14.24 11.03 -19.49
N ARG A 248 -13.05 10.79 -20.07
CA ARG A 248 -12.74 10.94 -21.49
C ARG A 248 -12.35 9.58 -22.08
N PRO A 249 -13.27 8.59 -22.19
CA PRO A 249 -12.94 7.20 -22.52
C PRO A 249 -12.16 7.04 -23.84
N ARG A 250 -12.40 7.89 -24.85
CA ARG A 250 -11.63 7.91 -26.10
C ARG A 250 -10.16 8.34 -25.92
N LEU A 251 -9.86 9.24 -24.98
CA LEU A 251 -8.50 9.65 -24.64
C LEU A 251 -7.82 8.61 -23.74
N PHE A 252 -8.57 8.10 -22.75
CA PHE A 252 -8.13 7.04 -21.84
C PHE A 252 -7.70 5.78 -22.61
N ARG A 253 -8.54 5.25 -23.52
CA ARG A 253 -8.18 4.12 -24.40
C ARG A 253 -6.88 4.36 -25.16
N ARG A 254 -6.72 5.57 -25.73
CA ARG A 254 -5.51 5.95 -26.49
C ARG A 254 -4.26 6.09 -25.62
N LEU A 255 -4.38 6.37 -24.32
CA LEU A 255 -3.25 6.42 -23.40
C LEU A 255 -2.83 5.02 -22.96
N VAL A 256 -3.79 4.17 -22.56
CA VAL A 256 -3.50 2.77 -22.17
C VAL A 256 -2.92 2.00 -23.36
N ALA A 257 -3.54 2.07 -24.54
CA ALA A 257 -3.04 1.38 -25.73
C ALA A 257 -1.66 1.87 -26.20
N ALA A 258 -1.38 3.18 -26.10
CA ALA A 258 -0.05 3.71 -26.40
C ALA A 258 1.00 3.21 -25.42
N ALA A 259 0.69 3.14 -24.12
CA ALA A 259 1.59 2.59 -23.12
C ALA A 259 1.82 1.08 -23.32
N ALA A 260 0.77 0.28 -23.52
CA ALA A 260 0.87 -1.16 -23.74
C ALA A 260 1.69 -1.50 -25.01
N ALA A 261 1.44 -0.81 -26.11
CA ALA A 261 2.22 -0.97 -27.35
C ALA A 261 3.68 -0.50 -27.21
N ALA A 262 3.93 0.53 -26.40
CA ALA A 262 5.27 1.05 -26.13
C ALA A 262 6.09 0.17 -25.17
N ALA A 263 5.43 -0.55 -24.26
CA ALA A 263 6.07 -1.47 -23.31
C ALA A 263 6.41 -2.83 -23.94
N GLY A 264 5.64 -3.23 -24.96
CA GLY A 264 5.80 -4.51 -25.63
C GLY A 264 5.29 -5.70 -24.80
N PRO A 265 5.49 -6.94 -25.28
CA PRO A 265 5.03 -8.13 -24.58
C PRO A 265 5.84 -8.45 -23.31
N GLU A 266 7.05 -7.87 -23.17
CA GLU A 266 7.95 -8.18 -22.06
C GLU A 266 7.65 -7.39 -20.78
N VAL A 267 7.12 -6.17 -20.91
CA VAL A 267 6.86 -5.25 -19.79
C VAL A 267 5.35 -5.00 -19.63
N PRO A 268 4.73 -5.46 -18.52
CA PRO A 268 3.31 -5.29 -18.26
C PRO A 268 2.94 -3.84 -17.94
N VAL A 269 1.78 -3.41 -18.44
CA VAL A 269 1.18 -2.10 -18.13
C VAL A 269 -0.10 -2.31 -17.29
N THR A 270 -0.12 -1.87 -16.04
CA THR A 270 -1.32 -1.85 -15.20
C THR A 270 -1.94 -0.46 -15.11
N VAL A 271 -3.17 -0.40 -14.61
CA VAL A 271 -3.99 0.83 -14.54
C VAL A 271 -4.55 1.03 -13.14
N LYS A 272 -4.04 2.04 -12.42
CA LYS A 272 -4.55 2.43 -11.09
C LYS A 272 -5.65 3.47 -11.16
N LEU A 273 -6.84 3.09 -10.70
CA LEU A 273 -8.08 3.87 -10.75
C LEU A 273 -8.58 4.30 -9.36
N ARG A 274 -9.55 5.21 -9.38
CA ARG A 274 -10.58 5.44 -8.33
C ARG A 274 -11.96 5.10 -8.90
N MET A 275 -12.98 5.00 -8.04
CA MET A 275 -14.37 4.76 -8.47
C MET A 275 -14.87 5.81 -9.47
N GLY A 276 -14.45 7.06 -9.29
CA GLY A 276 -14.88 8.21 -10.10
C GLY A 276 -14.36 9.52 -9.52
N LEU A 277 -14.88 10.66 -10.00
CA LEU A 277 -14.60 11.95 -9.37
C LEU A 277 -15.44 12.19 -8.11
N GLY A 278 -16.70 11.78 -8.14
CA GLY A 278 -17.68 11.91 -7.06
C GLY A 278 -18.90 11.02 -7.33
N PRO A 279 -19.95 11.05 -6.48
CA PRO A 279 -21.09 10.13 -6.57
C PRO A 279 -21.86 10.23 -7.91
N GLU A 280 -21.91 11.41 -8.53
CA GLU A 280 -22.54 11.62 -9.84
C GLU A 280 -21.62 11.24 -11.03
N LEU A 281 -20.33 11.05 -10.79
CA LEU A 281 -19.28 10.91 -11.80
C LEU A 281 -18.45 9.63 -11.59
N ILE A 282 -19.17 8.52 -11.44
CA ILE A 282 -18.63 7.15 -11.34
C ILE A 282 -18.19 6.66 -12.73
N THR A 283 -16.98 6.11 -12.83
CA THR A 283 -16.37 5.72 -14.12
C THR A 283 -15.71 4.35 -14.12
N PHE A 284 -15.41 3.76 -12.95
CA PHE A 284 -14.45 2.65 -12.86
C PHE A 284 -14.83 1.38 -13.64
N LEU A 285 -16.10 1.05 -13.78
CA LEU A 285 -16.54 -0.13 -14.58
C LEU A 285 -16.24 0.07 -16.08
N GLN A 286 -16.67 1.20 -16.64
CA GLN A 286 -16.36 1.54 -18.03
C GLN A 286 -14.84 1.70 -18.25
N ALA A 287 -14.14 2.32 -17.30
CA ALA A 287 -12.69 2.47 -17.36
C ALA A 287 -11.96 1.11 -17.28
N GLY A 288 -12.47 0.15 -16.50
CA GLY A 288 -11.92 -1.20 -16.42
C GLY A 288 -12.01 -1.93 -17.75
N VAL A 289 -13.20 -2.00 -18.35
CA VAL A 289 -13.42 -2.63 -19.66
C VAL A 289 -12.59 -1.93 -20.74
N VAL A 290 -12.60 -0.59 -20.79
CA VAL A 290 -11.83 0.18 -21.79
C VAL A 290 -10.31 0.02 -21.61
N ALA A 291 -9.82 -0.26 -20.40
CA ALA A 291 -8.42 -0.58 -20.15
C ALA A 291 -8.07 -2.02 -20.57
N ALA A 292 -8.97 -2.98 -20.33
CA ALA A 292 -8.83 -4.36 -20.80
C ALA A 292 -8.75 -4.42 -22.34
N ASP A 293 -9.70 -3.77 -23.03
CA ASP A 293 -9.70 -3.61 -24.50
C ASP A 293 -8.41 -2.98 -25.04
N ALA A 294 -7.75 -2.15 -24.24
CA ALA A 294 -6.56 -1.39 -24.60
C ALA A 294 -5.24 -2.12 -24.26
N GLY A 295 -5.30 -3.37 -23.79
CA GLY A 295 -4.11 -4.16 -23.49
C GLY A 295 -3.46 -3.90 -22.13
N ALA A 296 -4.21 -3.39 -21.14
CA ALA A 296 -3.74 -3.41 -19.75
C ALA A 296 -3.57 -4.86 -19.27
N ALA A 297 -2.49 -5.14 -18.53
CA ALA A 297 -2.18 -6.45 -17.95
C ALA A 297 -2.82 -6.67 -16.56
N GLY A 298 -3.43 -5.63 -15.98
CA GLY A 298 -4.15 -5.69 -14.70
C GLY A 298 -4.65 -4.32 -14.24
N LEU A 299 -5.62 -4.31 -13.33
CA LEU A 299 -6.23 -3.10 -12.77
C LEU A 299 -5.98 -3.00 -11.27
N VAL A 300 -5.88 -1.78 -10.74
CA VAL A 300 -5.84 -1.52 -9.29
C VAL A 300 -6.92 -0.50 -8.93
N LEU A 301 -7.97 -0.90 -8.20
CA LEU A 301 -9.04 0.02 -7.82
C LEU A 301 -8.87 0.52 -6.39
N HIS A 302 -8.61 1.82 -6.21
CA HIS A 302 -8.92 2.46 -4.93
C HIS A 302 -10.43 2.61 -4.80
N ALA A 303 -11.03 1.88 -3.87
CA ALA A 303 -12.46 1.83 -3.59
C ALA A 303 -13.00 3.11 -2.90
N ARG A 304 -12.73 4.27 -3.51
CA ARG A 304 -13.28 5.60 -3.20
C ARG A 304 -13.41 6.43 -4.47
N THR A 305 -14.31 7.41 -4.47
CA THR A 305 -14.29 8.52 -5.44
C THR A 305 -13.17 9.53 -5.10
N ALA A 306 -12.90 10.50 -5.97
CA ALA A 306 -11.79 11.45 -5.79
C ALA A 306 -12.06 12.50 -4.71
N ASP A 307 -13.27 13.05 -4.68
CA ASP A 307 -13.80 14.00 -3.70
C ASP A 307 -13.70 13.50 -2.25
N GLN A 308 -14.03 12.22 -2.02
CA GLN A 308 -13.91 11.51 -0.74
C GLN A 308 -12.47 11.53 -0.19
N GLN A 309 -11.45 11.60 -1.06
CA GLN A 309 -10.02 11.51 -0.71
C GLN A 309 -9.68 10.25 0.11
N TYR A 310 -9.92 10.27 1.42
CA TYR A 310 -9.65 9.24 2.41
C TYR A 310 -10.78 9.03 3.46
N SER A 311 -11.99 9.57 3.25
CA SER A 311 -13.19 9.38 4.08
C SER A 311 -14.46 9.49 3.20
N PRO A 312 -15.55 8.70 3.38
CA PRO A 312 -15.85 7.69 4.41
C PRO A 312 -14.99 6.42 4.20
N PRO A 313 -15.22 5.28 4.91
CA PRO A 313 -14.54 4.02 4.61
C PRO A 313 -14.60 3.61 3.13
N ALA A 314 -13.67 2.76 2.70
CA ALA A 314 -13.60 2.29 1.32
C ALA A 314 -14.74 1.31 0.97
N HIS A 315 -15.38 1.50 -0.18
CA HIS A 315 -16.52 0.72 -0.69
C HIS A 315 -16.03 -0.53 -1.42
N TRP A 316 -15.57 -1.55 -0.69
CA TRP A 316 -14.93 -2.74 -1.25
C TRP A 316 -15.81 -3.51 -2.26
N GLU A 317 -17.13 -3.36 -2.18
CA GLU A 317 -18.11 -3.86 -3.15
C GLU A 317 -17.80 -3.39 -4.58
N ALA A 318 -17.24 -2.18 -4.74
CA ALA A 318 -16.81 -1.68 -6.04
C ALA A 318 -15.63 -2.49 -6.63
N VAL A 319 -14.77 -3.08 -5.79
CA VAL A 319 -13.72 -4.00 -6.26
C VAL A 319 -14.34 -5.30 -6.76
N GLN A 320 -15.37 -5.82 -6.08
CA GLN A 320 -16.11 -7.01 -6.51
C GLN A 320 -16.81 -6.78 -7.86
N GLN A 321 -17.48 -5.65 -8.02
CA GLN A 321 -18.12 -5.25 -9.28
C GLN A 321 -17.09 -5.11 -10.42
N LEU A 322 -15.89 -4.59 -10.13
CA LEU A 322 -14.83 -4.51 -11.13
C LEU A 322 -14.28 -5.90 -11.51
N VAL A 323 -14.04 -6.79 -10.55
CA VAL A 323 -13.63 -8.19 -10.79
C VAL A 323 -14.63 -8.89 -11.72
N GLN A 324 -15.93 -8.68 -11.51
CA GLN A 324 -17.00 -9.25 -12.34
C GLN A 324 -17.06 -8.62 -13.76
N ALA A 325 -16.72 -7.33 -13.90
CA ALA A 325 -16.80 -6.60 -15.16
C ALA A 325 -15.63 -6.84 -16.12
N VAL A 326 -14.48 -7.35 -15.65
CA VAL A 326 -13.31 -7.67 -16.49
C VAL A 326 -12.85 -9.13 -16.32
N PRO A 327 -13.68 -10.13 -16.68
CA PRO A 327 -13.36 -11.53 -16.48
C PRO A 327 -12.06 -11.94 -17.19
N GLY A 328 -11.18 -12.61 -16.46
CA GLY A 328 -9.84 -13.02 -16.95
C GLY A 328 -8.75 -11.96 -16.79
N LEU A 329 -9.08 -10.71 -16.47
CA LEU A 329 -8.11 -9.66 -16.16
C LEU A 329 -7.88 -9.55 -14.64
N PRO A 330 -6.64 -9.63 -14.14
CA PRO A 330 -6.38 -9.48 -12.71
C PRO A 330 -6.75 -8.09 -12.17
N VAL A 331 -7.52 -8.06 -11.09
CA VAL A 331 -7.93 -6.84 -10.38
C VAL A 331 -7.40 -6.88 -8.95
N ILE A 332 -6.68 -5.83 -8.54
CA ILE A 332 -6.09 -5.64 -7.21
C ILE A 332 -6.96 -4.67 -6.40
N GLY A 333 -7.38 -5.09 -5.21
CA GLY A 333 -8.15 -4.25 -4.28
C GLY A 333 -7.26 -3.24 -3.55
N ASN A 334 -7.73 -2.00 -3.36
CA ASN A 334 -6.99 -0.95 -2.65
C ASN A 334 -7.92 -0.04 -1.83
N GLY A 335 -7.48 0.29 -0.62
CA GLY A 335 -8.18 1.17 0.32
C GLY A 335 -8.45 0.48 1.64
N ASP A 336 -8.10 1.15 2.74
CA ASP A 336 -8.46 0.81 4.13
C ASP A 336 -8.08 -0.60 4.62
N VAL A 337 -7.09 -1.21 3.99
CA VAL A 337 -6.32 -2.33 4.57
C VAL A 337 -5.33 -1.74 5.57
N PHE A 338 -5.61 -1.89 6.86
CA PHE A 338 -4.82 -1.40 7.98
C PHE A 338 -4.10 -2.52 8.75
N GLU A 339 -4.65 -3.73 8.71
CA GLU A 339 -4.14 -4.93 9.38
C GLU A 339 -4.12 -6.12 8.39
N ALA A 340 -3.35 -7.17 8.71
CA ALA A 340 -3.25 -8.36 7.86
C ALA A 340 -4.59 -9.07 7.64
N ALA A 341 -5.48 -9.03 8.65
CA ALA A 341 -6.85 -9.52 8.55
C ALA A 341 -7.68 -8.76 7.49
N ASP A 342 -7.48 -7.46 7.32
CA ASP A 342 -8.20 -6.66 6.32
C ASP A 342 -7.86 -7.12 4.90
N ALA A 343 -6.60 -7.51 4.63
CA ALA A 343 -6.18 -8.00 3.32
C ALA A 343 -6.88 -9.34 2.99
N VAL A 344 -6.95 -10.25 3.96
CA VAL A 344 -7.68 -11.52 3.84
C VAL A 344 -9.18 -11.27 3.66
N GLN A 345 -9.77 -10.34 4.41
CA GLN A 345 -11.19 -10.01 4.32
C GLN A 345 -11.55 -9.39 2.95
N LEU A 346 -10.79 -8.40 2.49
CA LEU A 346 -10.95 -7.75 1.19
C LEU A 346 -10.97 -8.77 0.05
N MET A 347 -10.03 -9.72 0.03
CA MET A 347 -10.02 -10.78 -0.97
C MET A 347 -11.22 -11.71 -0.86
N ARG A 348 -11.56 -12.19 0.36
CA ARG A 348 -12.70 -13.09 0.58
C ARG A 348 -14.04 -12.46 0.19
N GLN A 349 -14.21 -11.17 0.42
CA GLN A 349 -15.45 -10.44 0.09
C GLN A 349 -15.56 -10.11 -1.40
N THR A 350 -14.44 -9.79 -2.06
CA THR A 350 -14.46 -9.20 -3.42
C THR A 350 -14.02 -10.13 -4.54
N GLY A 351 -13.35 -11.24 -4.22
CA GLY A 351 -12.71 -12.11 -5.22
C GLY A 351 -11.54 -11.43 -5.94
N CYS A 352 -10.99 -10.33 -5.41
CA CYS A 352 -9.86 -9.64 -6.03
C CYS A 352 -8.60 -10.52 -6.03
N HIS A 353 -7.77 -10.35 -7.05
CA HIS A 353 -6.63 -11.20 -7.38
C HIS A 353 -5.38 -10.85 -6.55
N GLY A 354 -5.47 -9.86 -5.67
CA GLY A 354 -4.43 -9.39 -4.77
C GLY A 354 -4.82 -8.09 -4.08
N VAL A 355 -3.93 -7.58 -3.23
CA VAL A 355 -4.19 -6.42 -2.38
C VAL A 355 -3.04 -5.42 -2.47
N MET A 356 -3.36 -4.14 -2.65
CA MET A 356 -2.40 -3.05 -2.57
C MET A 356 -2.54 -2.29 -1.25
N ILE A 357 -1.47 -2.27 -0.44
CA ILE A 357 -1.41 -1.63 0.88
C ILE A 357 -0.61 -0.32 0.77
N GLY A 358 -1.15 0.78 1.31
CA GLY A 358 -0.50 2.09 1.30
C GLY A 358 -0.20 2.59 2.71
N ARG A 359 -0.92 3.63 3.14
CA ARG A 359 -0.71 4.38 4.40
C ARG A 359 -0.51 3.53 5.66
N ALA A 360 -1.06 2.31 5.72
CA ALA A 360 -0.93 1.40 6.86
C ALA A 360 0.47 0.81 7.05
N ALA A 361 1.25 0.68 5.97
CA ALA A 361 2.64 0.19 6.03
C ALA A 361 3.64 1.29 6.41
N LEU A 362 3.20 2.56 6.57
CA LEU A 362 4.06 3.67 7.00
C LEU A 362 4.50 3.45 8.44
N GLY A 363 5.79 3.17 8.62
CA GLY A 363 6.35 2.75 9.91
C GLY A 363 5.94 1.35 10.38
N ARG A 364 5.32 0.55 9.50
CA ARG A 364 4.95 -0.86 9.72
C ARG A 364 5.25 -1.73 8.48
N PRO A 365 6.49 -1.78 7.96
CA PRO A 365 6.80 -2.58 6.76
C PRO A 365 6.47 -4.06 6.94
N TRP A 366 6.63 -4.60 8.17
CA TRP A 366 6.29 -5.97 8.55
C TRP A 366 4.80 -6.34 8.38
N LEU A 367 3.90 -5.37 8.13
CA LEU A 367 2.51 -5.61 7.76
C LEU A 367 2.38 -6.45 6.48
N PHE A 368 3.33 -6.33 5.54
CA PHE A 368 3.35 -7.16 4.34
C PHE A 368 3.64 -8.63 4.67
N GLU A 369 4.55 -8.90 5.60
CA GLU A 369 4.88 -10.24 6.08
C GLU A 369 3.72 -10.85 6.89
N GLU A 370 3.08 -10.07 7.77
CA GLU A 370 1.87 -10.47 8.50
C GLU A 370 0.74 -10.84 7.52
N ALA A 371 0.52 -10.03 6.49
CA ALA A 371 -0.48 -10.30 5.45
C ALA A 371 -0.11 -11.53 4.60
N ALA A 372 1.15 -11.68 4.22
CA ALA A 372 1.63 -12.81 3.44
C ALA A 372 1.43 -14.14 4.18
N ALA A 373 1.77 -14.18 5.47
CA ALA A 373 1.52 -15.34 6.33
C ALA A 373 0.02 -15.69 6.39
N MET A 374 -0.84 -14.70 6.69
CA MET A 374 -2.29 -14.94 6.79
C MET A 374 -2.93 -15.36 5.45
N LEU A 375 -2.43 -14.87 4.32
CA LEU A 375 -2.87 -15.28 2.98
C LEU A 375 -2.33 -16.66 2.57
N ALA A 376 -1.17 -17.07 3.10
CA ALA A 376 -0.65 -18.44 3.03
C ALA A 376 -1.36 -19.43 3.98
N GLY A 377 -2.36 -18.97 4.75
CA GLY A 377 -3.10 -19.78 5.73
C GLY A 377 -2.38 -19.94 7.07
N GLN A 378 -1.28 -19.23 7.28
CA GLN A 378 -0.48 -19.25 8.51
C GLN A 378 -0.90 -18.09 9.41
N TRP A 379 -1.31 -18.37 10.65
CA TRP A 379 -1.47 -17.33 11.65
C TRP A 379 -0.08 -16.97 12.19
N PRO A 380 0.37 -15.72 12.11
CA PRO A 380 1.71 -15.35 12.56
C PRO A 380 1.78 -15.41 14.10
N ASP A 381 2.24 -16.55 14.62
CA ASP A 381 2.47 -16.80 16.06
C ASP A 381 3.72 -16.08 16.56
N ARG A 382 3.69 -14.74 16.45
CA ARG A 382 4.75 -13.84 16.90
C ARG A 382 4.13 -12.60 17.53
N PRO A 383 4.69 -12.11 18.66
CA PRO A 383 4.27 -10.83 19.19
C PRO A 383 4.58 -9.70 18.20
N PRO A 384 3.81 -8.60 18.20
CA PRO A 384 4.14 -7.42 17.39
C PRO A 384 5.54 -6.91 17.75
N PRO A 385 6.30 -6.35 16.78
CA PRO A 385 7.70 -6.01 16.98
C PRO A 385 7.88 -4.99 18.11
N ASN A 386 8.73 -5.34 19.07
CA ASN A 386 9.02 -4.49 20.22
C ASN A 386 9.74 -3.18 19.81
N LEU A 387 9.76 -2.22 20.73
CA LEU A 387 10.36 -0.90 20.53
C LEU A 387 11.79 -0.95 19.97
N GLY A 388 12.61 -1.92 20.39
CA GLY A 388 13.98 -2.10 19.90
C GLY A 388 14.05 -2.58 18.44
N HIS A 389 13.10 -3.41 18.00
CA HIS A 389 12.96 -3.78 16.59
C HIS A 389 12.53 -2.55 15.77
N VAL A 390 11.49 -1.83 16.21
CA VAL A 390 10.96 -0.64 15.53
C VAL A 390 12.03 0.45 15.38
N LEU A 391 12.84 0.69 16.43
CA LEU A 391 13.96 1.63 16.38
C LEU A 391 15.06 1.21 15.38
N ARG A 392 15.37 -0.09 15.24
CA ARG A 392 16.34 -0.55 14.24
C ARG A 392 15.86 -0.31 12.82
N LEU A 393 14.60 -0.63 12.51
CA LEU A 393 14.00 -0.34 11.20
C LEU A 393 13.97 1.17 10.91
N ALA A 394 13.60 2.00 11.89
CA ALA A 394 13.60 3.45 11.72
C ALA A 394 15.00 4.01 11.43
N LEU A 395 16.04 3.50 12.10
CA LEU A 395 17.43 3.89 11.84
C LEU A 395 17.91 3.40 10.46
N GLN A 396 17.65 2.14 10.09
CA GLN A 396 17.98 1.60 8.78
C GLN A 396 17.33 2.40 7.64
N HIS A 397 16.06 2.80 7.80
CA HIS A 397 15.35 3.62 6.82
C HIS A 397 15.96 5.02 6.69
N VAL A 398 16.27 5.68 7.81
CA VAL A 398 16.85 7.03 7.81
C VAL A 398 18.28 7.04 7.26
N THR A 399 19.09 6.01 7.53
CA THR A 399 20.42 5.85 6.92
C THR A 399 20.30 5.64 5.41
N ALA A 400 19.57 4.61 4.98
CA ALA A 400 19.43 4.31 3.54
C ALA A 400 18.79 5.46 2.74
N TRP A 401 17.92 6.26 3.36
CA TRP A 401 17.39 7.48 2.74
C TRP A 401 18.38 8.64 2.73
N ALA A 402 19.17 8.84 3.80
CA ALA A 402 20.23 9.84 3.79
C ALA A 402 21.33 9.53 2.76
N ASP A 403 21.64 8.25 2.53
CA ASP A 403 22.60 7.81 1.52
C ASP A 403 22.02 8.02 0.11
N TRP A 404 20.77 7.59 -0.12
CA TRP A 404 20.04 7.79 -1.39
C TRP A 404 19.88 9.26 -1.82
N GLU A 405 19.75 10.19 -0.86
CA GLU A 405 19.68 11.64 -1.12
C GLU A 405 21.08 12.29 -1.23
N GLN A 406 22.17 11.56 -0.95
CA GLN A 406 23.55 12.05 -1.16
C GLN A 406 24.05 11.73 -2.58
N ASP A 407 23.52 10.71 -3.25
CA ASP A 407 23.80 10.42 -4.67
C ASP A 407 23.23 11.48 -5.65
N GLU A 408 22.51 12.50 -5.15
CA GLU A 408 21.96 13.65 -5.91
C GLU A 408 22.82 14.94 -5.84
N LEU A 409 23.91 14.98 -5.04
CA LEU A 409 24.65 16.21 -4.67
C LEU A 409 26.08 16.31 -5.21
#